data_AF-A0A9P0KTQ7-F1
#
_entry.id   AF-A0A9P0KTQ7-F1
#
_cell.length_a   1.000
_cell.length_b   1.000
_cell.length_c   1.000
_cell.angle_alpha   90.00
_cell.angle_beta   90.00
_cell.angle_gamma   90.00
#
_symmetry.space_group_name_H-M   'P 1'
#
loop_
_entity.id
_entity.type
_entity.pdbx_description
1 polymer ?
#
loop_
_entity_poly.entity_id
_entity_poly.type
_entity_poly.pdbx_seq_one_letter_code
_entity_poly.pdbx_strand_id
1 'polypeptide(L)'
;MNPEEMAFKLAYMTSVIYMVYVMCWYGSDVAQKSTTLTQAIFHSDWVGIDVKTQKIIIFFMHMSNTPLQIPIGGGLCNLSIPVFVSIIRTAYSYFTLLKNFK
;
A
#
# COMPACT_ATOMS: atom_id res chain seq x y z
N MET A 1 34.84 12.97 8.47
CA MET A 1 33.74 12.53 7.59
C MET A 1 33.46 13.68 6.66
N ASN A 2 33.70 13.51 5.36
CA ASN A 2 33.62 14.64 4.44
C ASN A 2 32.17 15.06 4.20
N PRO A 3 31.90 16.37 4.05
CA PRO A 3 30.54 16.89 3.88
C PRO A 3 29.85 16.34 2.61
N GLU A 4 30.60 16.08 1.55
CA GLU A 4 30.07 15.49 0.31
C GLU A 4 29.54 14.07 0.53
N GLU A 5 30.28 13.21 1.25
CA GLU A 5 29.84 11.83 1.53
C GLU A 5 28.59 11.79 2.42
N MET A 6 28.48 12.73 3.37
CA MET A 6 27.30 12.85 4.23
C MET A 6 26.06 13.24 3.41
N ALA A 7 26.20 14.18 2.48
CA ALA A 7 25.12 14.60 1.60
C ALA A 7 24.64 13.45 0.70
N PHE A 8 25.57 12.68 0.10
CA PHE A 8 25.22 11.51 -0.71
C PHE A 8 24.48 10.43 0.09
N LYS A 9 24.94 10.12 1.31
CA LYS A 9 24.28 9.12 2.18
C LYS A 9 22.87 9.54 2.58
N LEU A 10 22.67 10.81 2.92
CA LEU A 10 21.35 11.35 3.27
C LEU A 10 20.41 11.32 2.06
N ALA A 11 20.87 11.78 0.90
CA ALA A 11 20.08 11.77 -0.33
C ALA A 11 19.63 10.34 -0.70
N TYR A 12 20.52 9.37 -0.61
CA TYR A 12 20.21 7.95 -0.85
C TYR A 12 19.18 7.40 0.14
N MET A 13 19.34 7.66 1.44
CA MET A 13 18.37 7.22 2.46
C MET A 13 16.98 7.82 2.20
N THR A 14 16.92 9.12 1.89
CA THR A 14 15.64 9.78 1.59
C THR A 14 14.98 9.25 0.32
N SER A 15 15.75 8.92 -0.72
CA SER A 15 15.19 8.39 -1.97
C SER A 15 14.59 7.00 -1.78
N VAL A 16 15.25 6.12 -1.01
CA VAL A 16 14.74 4.78 -0.69
C VAL A 16 13.45 4.88 0.13
N ILE A 17 13.40 5.76 1.14
CA ILE A 17 12.19 5.99 1.94
C ILE A 17 11.05 6.50 1.06
N TYR A 18 11.33 7.43 0.14
CA TYR A 18 10.35 7.95 -0.79
C TYR A 18 9.80 6.88 -1.74
N MET A 19 10.67 6.02 -2.29
CA MET A 19 10.22 4.90 -3.13
C MET A 19 9.27 3.97 -2.38
N VAL A 20 9.60 3.59 -1.14
CA VAL A 20 8.72 2.74 -0.32
C VAL A 20 7.39 3.43 -0.02
N TYR A 21 7.41 4.73 0.28
CA TYR A 21 6.20 5.52 0.49
C TYR A 21 5.28 5.51 -0.74
N VAL A 22 5.84 5.81 -1.92
CA VAL A 22 5.09 5.83 -3.18
C VAL A 22 4.46 4.46 -3.48
N MET A 23 5.20 3.36 -3.27
CA MET A 23 4.69 2.00 -3.47
C MET A 23 3.53 1.69 -2.51
N CYS A 24 3.65 2.02 -1.23
CA CYS A 24 2.59 1.86 -0.23
C CYS A 24 1.36 2.72 -0.53
N TRP A 25 1.55 3.92 -1.10
CA TRP A 25 0.49 4.82 -1.47
C TRP A 25 -0.30 4.29 -2.67
N TYR A 26 0.38 3.89 -3.76
CA TYR A 26 -0.28 3.28 -4.91
C TYR A 26 -1.01 2.00 -4.55
N GLY A 27 -0.41 1.12 -3.73
CA GLY A 27 -1.10 -0.09 -3.25
C GLY A 27 -2.39 0.21 -2.49
N SER A 28 -2.39 1.27 -1.68
CA SER A 28 -3.57 1.69 -0.89
C SER A 28 -4.64 2.38 -1.76
N ASP A 29 -4.24 3.28 -2.66
CA ASP A 29 -5.15 4.02 -3.56
C ASP A 29 -5.86 3.09 -4.55
N VAL A 30 -5.12 2.11 -5.11
CA VAL A 30 -5.69 1.09 -6.01
C VAL A 30 -6.72 0.23 -5.28
N ALA A 31 -6.43 -0.21 -4.05
CA ALA A 31 -7.36 -1.00 -3.24
C ALA A 31 -8.62 -0.21 -2.85
N GLN A 32 -8.48 1.08 -2.54
CA GLN A 32 -9.62 1.94 -2.22
C GLN A 32 -10.51 2.16 -3.44
N LYS A 33 -9.92 2.49 -4.60
CA LYS A 33 -10.66 2.72 -5.84
C LYS A 33 -11.35 1.46 -6.36
N SER A 34 -10.75 0.27 -6.23
CA SER A 34 -11.42 -0.98 -6.63
C SER A 34 -12.68 -1.25 -5.80
N THR A 35 -12.64 -0.93 -4.51
CA THR A 35 -13.78 -1.09 -3.60
C THR A 35 -14.91 -0.13 -3.98
N THR A 36 -14.59 1.16 -4.22
CA THR A 36 -15.58 2.14 -4.65
C THR A 36 -16.18 1.80 -6.02
N LEU A 37 -15.36 1.35 -6.97
CA LEU A 37 -15.83 0.92 -8.29
C LEU A 37 -16.78 -0.27 -8.18
N THR A 38 -16.47 -1.24 -7.32
CA THR A 38 -17.35 -2.39 -7.08
C THR A 38 -18.69 -1.97 -6.49
N GLN A 39 -18.69 -1.06 -5.52
CA GLN A 39 -19.93 -0.52 -4.93
C GLN A 39 -20.77 0.23 -5.97
N ALA A 40 -20.14 1.05 -6.82
CA ALA A 40 -20.84 1.76 -7.89
C ALA A 40 -21.47 0.80 -8.91
N ILE A 41 -20.77 -0.27 -9.30
CA ILE A 41 -21.30 -1.30 -10.19
C ILE A 41 -22.43 -2.07 -9.50
N PHE A 42 -22.31 -2.40 -8.20
CA PHE A 42 -23.36 -3.08 -7.45
C PHE A 42 -24.67 -2.27 -7.41
N HIS A 43 -24.58 -0.94 -7.28
CA HIS A 43 -25.72 -0.02 -7.30
C HIS A 43 -26.24 0.32 -8.71
N SER A 44 -25.56 -0.12 -9.77
CA SER A 44 -26.04 0.05 -11.14
C SER A 44 -27.15 -0.96 -11.48
N ASP A 45 -27.94 -0.71 -12.51
CA ASP A 45 -29.03 -1.60 -12.93
C ASP A 45 -28.51 -2.80 -13.76
N TRP A 46 -27.57 -3.57 -13.19
CA TRP A 46 -26.88 -4.68 -13.87
C TRP A 46 -27.68 -5.98 -13.89
N VAL A 47 -28.80 -6.04 -13.15
CA VAL A 47 -29.67 -7.24 -13.01
C VAL A 47 -30.52 -7.47 -14.27
N GLY A 48 -30.73 -6.45 -15.10
CA GLY A 48 -31.49 -6.54 -16.36
C GLY A 48 -30.66 -6.78 -17.63
N ILE A 49 -29.34 -6.92 -17.52
CA ILE A 49 -28.42 -7.06 -18.67
C ILE A 49 -28.23 -8.54 -19.04
N ASP A 50 -27.78 -8.82 -20.27
CA ASP A 50 -27.39 -10.15 -20.75
C ASP A 50 -26.55 -10.96 -19.74
N VAL A 51 -26.87 -12.26 -19.65
CA VAL A 51 -26.28 -13.20 -18.68
C VAL A 51 -24.76 -13.32 -18.82
N LYS A 52 -24.18 -13.13 -20.02
CA LYS A 52 -22.72 -13.13 -20.19
C LYS A 52 -22.10 -11.92 -19.51
N THR A 53 -22.68 -10.73 -19.71
CA THR A 53 -22.22 -9.49 -19.11
C THR A 53 -22.39 -9.52 -17.60
N GLN A 54 -23.49 -10.11 -17.11
CA GLN A 54 -23.75 -10.29 -15.69
C GLN A 54 -22.67 -11.14 -15.00
N LYS A 55 -22.23 -12.24 -15.63
CA LYS A 55 -21.12 -13.07 -15.13
C LYS A 55 -19.79 -12.34 -15.12
N ILE A 56 -19.51 -11.54 -16.15
CA ILE A 56 -18.29 -10.71 -16.22
C ILE A 56 -18.28 -9.68 -15.09
N ILE A 57 -19.42 -9.04 -14.84
CA ILE A 57 -19.59 -8.07 -13.77
C ILE A 57 -19.39 -8.72 -12.39
N ILE A 58 -20.00 -9.88 -12.13
CA ILE A 58 -19.80 -10.61 -10.87
C ILE A 58 -18.34 -11.03 -10.69
N PHE A 59 -17.70 -11.54 -11.74
CA PHE A 59 -16.28 -11.92 -11.70
C PHE A 59 -15.39 -10.71 -11.42
N PHE A 60 -15.67 -9.57 -12.06
CA PHE A 60 -14.95 -8.32 -11.85
C PHE A 60 -15.17 -7.76 -10.44
N MET A 61 -16.39 -7.82 -9.90
CA MET A 61 -16.68 -7.46 -8.51
C MET A 61 -15.98 -8.38 -7.51
N HIS A 62 -15.90 -9.68 -7.79
CA HIS A 62 -15.19 -10.64 -6.94
C HIS A 62 -13.68 -10.37 -6.94
N MET A 63 -13.09 -10.14 -8.12
CA MET A 63 -11.67 -9.77 -8.28
C MET A 63 -11.34 -8.41 -7.66
N SER A 64 -12.25 -7.44 -7.74
CA SER A 64 -12.04 -6.10 -7.18
C SER A 64 -12.27 -6.03 -5.66
N ASN A 65 -13.11 -6.92 -5.11
CA ASN A 65 -13.28 -7.11 -3.66
C ASN A 65 -12.16 -7.96 -3.04
N THR A 66 -11.39 -8.70 -3.83
CA THR A 66 -10.16 -9.27 -3.31
C THR A 66 -9.19 -8.11 -3.20
N PRO A 67 -8.95 -7.55 -1.99
CA PRO A 67 -8.08 -6.41 -1.87
C PRO A 67 -6.74 -6.87 -2.43
N LEU A 68 -6.19 -6.12 -3.40
CA LEU A 68 -4.93 -6.42 -4.06
C LEU A 68 -3.80 -6.21 -3.03
N GLN A 69 -3.79 -7.09 -2.04
CA GLN A 69 -2.90 -7.11 -0.90
C GLN A 69 -1.68 -7.85 -1.39
N ILE A 70 -0.68 -7.08 -1.84
CA ILE A 70 0.64 -7.63 -2.14
C ILE A 70 1.21 -8.10 -0.79
N PRO A 71 1.21 -9.40 -0.50
CA PRO A 71 1.62 -9.91 0.79
C PRO A 71 3.14 -9.96 0.80
N ILE A 72 3.77 -9.21 1.71
CA ILE A 72 5.22 -9.22 1.90
C ILE A 72 5.54 -10.26 2.97
N GLY A 73 6.60 -11.04 2.76
CA GLY A 73 7.07 -12.03 3.72
C GLY A 73 6.11 -13.22 3.88
N GLY A 74 5.42 -13.65 2.81
CA GLY A 74 4.55 -14.83 2.87
C GLY A 74 3.20 -14.61 3.55
N GLY A 75 2.70 -13.36 3.58
CA GLY A 75 1.39 -13.03 4.17
C GLY A 75 1.45 -12.30 5.52
N LEU A 76 2.64 -11.94 5.99
CA LEU A 76 2.84 -11.29 7.28
C LEU A 76 2.46 -9.79 7.27
N CYS A 77 2.65 -9.09 6.15
CA CYS A 77 2.37 -7.66 6.03
C CYS A 77 1.78 -7.30 4.66
N ASN A 78 0.69 -6.55 4.66
CA ASN A 78 0.11 -5.98 3.44
C ASN A 78 0.70 -4.58 3.19
N LEU A 79 1.18 -4.33 1.98
CA LEU A 79 1.80 -3.06 1.60
C LEU A 79 0.77 -1.92 1.68
N SER A 80 0.75 -1.19 2.79
CA SER A 80 -0.19 -0.09 3.03
C SER A 80 0.47 1.03 3.85
N ILE A 81 -0.04 2.26 3.69
CA ILE A 81 0.42 3.46 4.43
C ILE A 81 0.54 3.22 5.95
N PRO A 82 -0.41 2.55 6.64
CA PRO A 82 -0.31 2.28 8.08
C PRO A 82 0.89 1.40 8.44
N VAL A 83 1.26 0.44 7.58
CA VAL A 83 2.43 -0.43 7.78
C VAL A 83 3.73 0.35 7.66
N PHE A 84 3.82 1.24 6.66
CA PHE A 84 4.96 2.16 6.54
C PHE A 84 5.14 3.04 7.79
N VAL A 85 4.04 3.60 8.33
CA VAL A 85 4.07 4.37 9.58
C VAL A 85 4.51 3.52 10.77
N SER A 86 4.06 2.27 10.84
CA SER A 86 4.48 1.32 11.89
C SER A 86 5.99 1.03 11.84
N ILE A 87 6.54 0.85 10.64
CA ILE A 87 7.99 0.65 10.43
C ILE A 87 8.77 1.87 10.90
N ILE A 88 8.36 3.08 10.49
CA ILE A 88 9.02 4.33 10.94
C ILE A 88 8.95 4.48 12.45
N ARG A 89 7.79 4.23 13.06
CA ARG A 89 7.61 4.31 14.51
C ARG A 89 8.54 3.34 15.23
N THR A 90 8.64 2.11 14.74
CA THR A 90 9.52 1.08 15.30
C THR A 90 10.98 1.51 15.19
N ALA A 91 11.42 1.98 14.02
CA ALA A 91 12.76 2.51 13.82
C ALA A 91 13.08 3.68 14.76
N TYR A 92 12.13 4.61 14.94
CA TYR A 92 12.28 5.73 15.88
C TYR A 92 12.33 5.28 17.33
N SER A 93 11.51 4.30 17.73
CA SER A 93 11.57 3.69 19.07
C SER A 93 12.94 3.06 19.33
N TYR A 94 13.47 2.28 18.38
CA TYR A 94 14.83 1.72 18.49
C TYR A 94 15.90 2.81 18.59
N PHE A 95 15.81 3.85 17.76
CA PHE A 95 16.72 4.98 17.82
C PHE A 95 16.67 5.70 19.17
N THR A 96 15.47 5.89 19.71
CA THR A 96 15.25 6.53 21.02
C THR A 96 15.82 5.68 22.14
N LEU A 97 15.59 4.36 22.11
CA LEU A 97 16.17 3.43 23.07
C LEU A 97 17.70 3.50 23.03
N LEU A 98 18.31 3.37 21.84
CA LEU A 98 19.76 3.45 21.67
C LEU A 98 20.34 4.79 22.15
N LYS A 99 19.61 5.90 21.96
CA LYS A 99 19.99 7.20 22.51
C LYS A 99 19.89 7.29 24.03
N ASN A 100 18.96 6.58 24.66
CA ASN A 100 18.84 6.54 26.13
C ASN A 100 19.87 5.61 26.79
N PHE A 101 20.44 4.65 26.04
CA PHE A 101 21.53 3.79 26.51
C PHE A 101 22.92 4.46 26.46
N LYS A 102 23.01 5.73 26.06
CA LYS A 102 24.22 6.54 26.06
C LYS A 102 24.06 7.74 26.96
#